data_AF-A0A3B3U8S3-F1
#
_entry.id   AF-A0A3B3U8S3-F1
#
_cell.length_a   1.000
_cell.length_b   1.000
_cell.length_c   1.000
_cell.angle_alpha   90.00
_cell.angle_beta   90.00
_cell.angle_gamma   90.00
#
_symmetry.space_group_name_H-M   'P 1'
#
loop_
_entity.id
_entity.type
_entity.pdbx_description
1 polymer ?
#
loop_
_entity_poly.entity_id
_entity_poly.type
_entity_poly.pdbx_seq_one_letter_code
_entity_poly.pdbx_strand_id
1 'polypeptide(L)'
;ASGNVGPHALIEMDEVASDLSEGVIALSNVAEQAGVNKLIGGRGVVVGPIVSQTLSDIFCDNEYGSNFLFRNNGDGTFTDVAQQAGVEDPMQHGRGVALADFNRDGRTDIVYGNWNGPHRLYIQLNNRKQKFKDIASQKFSMPSPVRTVIVADFDNDNELEVFFNNIAYRGPSANRLFRVSRREHADPQIEELNIGEAAEPDGRGTGAIATDIDGDGRLELVVSHGESAAQPLSVYRVNQGLTNSWLRVIPRTKFGAFARGAKVVVYTKKSGPHTRIIDGGSGYLCEMEPVAHFGLGRDVATNVEVYWPDGRSIARPLEPSEINSVLEIPYPKDEEEVTPTVEIECGHGFALNEFGRCTDKDECTQFPSMCPSDRPICTNTYGSYKCRAKKRCNQGFEPNDDGSACVAQVAYFGRTHSSGECNASHMLTLTLLPVISTHLQIGLL
;
A
#
# COMPACT_ATOMS: atom_id res chain seq x y z
N ALA A 1 -24.73 24.84 -4.49
CA ALA A 1 -25.15 23.62 -5.23
C ALA A 1 -25.76 22.70 -4.19
N SER A 2 -27.08 22.51 -4.25
CA SER A 2 -27.83 21.77 -3.25
C SER A 2 -27.56 20.28 -3.36
N GLY A 3 -26.48 19.82 -2.75
CA GLY A 3 -26.14 18.42 -2.61
C GLY A 3 -25.96 18.12 -1.13
N ASN A 4 -26.78 17.20 -0.61
CA ASN A 4 -26.44 16.41 0.57
C ASN A 4 -25.24 15.51 0.24
N VAL A 5 -24.10 16.10 -0.13
CA VAL A 5 -22.82 15.40 -0.09
C VAL A 5 -22.63 15.08 1.39
N GLY A 6 -22.42 13.80 1.71
CA GLY A 6 -22.43 13.28 3.08
C GLY A 6 -21.38 13.93 4.01
N PRO A 7 -20.98 13.28 5.12
CA PRO A 7 -20.11 13.87 6.16
C PRO A 7 -18.66 14.20 5.70
N HIS A 8 -18.41 14.35 4.39
CA HIS A 8 -17.12 14.68 3.80
C HIS A 8 -17.29 15.92 2.92
N ALA A 9 -17.28 17.11 3.53
CA ALA A 9 -17.19 18.38 2.81
C ALA A 9 -15.89 19.10 3.25
N LEU A 10 -14.85 19.05 2.42
CA LEU A 10 -13.69 19.93 2.55
C LEU A 10 -13.53 20.72 1.24
N ILE A 11 -14.53 21.58 1.06
CA ILE A 11 -14.65 22.83 0.32
C ILE A 11 -16.16 23.06 0.32
N GLU A 12 -16.64 23.91 1.23
CA GLU A 12 -18.05 24.32 1.20
C GLU A 12 -18.16 25.56 0.30
N MET A 13 -19.05 25.48 -0.68
CA MET A 13 -19.55 26.70 -1.30
C MET A 13 -20.30 27.47 -0.21
N ASP A 14 -19.93 28.73 -0.01
CA ASP A 14 -20.76 29.62 0.78
C ASP A 14 -21.99 29.95 -0.05
N GLU A 15 -23.07 29.19 0.14
CA GLU A 15 -24.29 29.37 -0.65
C GLU A 15 -24.92 30.73 -0.41
N VAL A 16 -24.72 31.32 0.77
CA VAL A 16 -25.25 32.65 1.11
C VAL A 16 -24.46 33.75 0.40
N ALA A 17 -23.14 33.58 0.27
CA ALA A 17 -22.27 34.52 -0.43
C ALA A 17 -22.13 34.25 -1.93
N SER A 18 -22.67 33.14 -2.44
CA SER A 18 -22.64 32.79 -3.88
C SER A 18 -23.85 33.37 -4.62
N ASP A 19 -23.61 33.86 -5.84
CA ASP A 19 -24.65 34.28 -6.78
C ASP A 19 -24.31 33.74 -8.18
N LEU A 20 -24.88 32.57 -8.50
CA LEU A 20 -24.63 31.90 -9.78
C LEU A 20 -25.15 32.68 -10.98
N SER A 21 -26.16 33.55 -10.80
CA SER A 21 -26.71 34.36 -11.89
C SER A 21 -25.75 35.45 -12.35
N GLU A 22 -24.93 35.94 -11.43
CA GLU A 22 -23.84 36.88 -11.66
C GLU A 22 -22.47 36.20 -11.85
N GLY A 23 -22.45 34.85 -11.88
CA GLY A 23 -21.21 34.07 -12.01
C GLY A 23 -20.31 34.09 -10.76
N VAL A 24 -20.86 34.44 -9.60
CA VAL A 24 -20.14 34.48 -8.31
C VAL A 24 -20.27 33.15 -7.59
N ILE A 25 -19.13 32.49 -7.34
CA ILE A 25 -19.03 31.30 -6.50
C ILE A 25 -18.11 31.65 -5.32
N ALA A 26 -18.68 31.71 -4.12
CA ALA A 26 -17.94 31.99 -2.91
C ALA A 26 -17.50 30.66 -2.24
N LEU A 27 -16.27 30.65 -1.73
CA LEU A 27 -15.70 29.51 -1.01
C LEU A 27 -15.54 29.87 0.47
N SER A 28 -16.00 28.97 1.34
CA SER A 28 -15.78 29.08 2.79
C SER A 28 -14.46 28.42 3.17
N ASN A 29 -13.62 29.13 3.94
CA ASN A 29 -12.47 28.52 4.59
C ASN A 29 -12.91 27.75 5.83
N VAL A 30 -12.91 26.42 5.73
CA VAL A 30 -13.34 25.51 6.82
C VAL A 30 -12.18 24.84 7.56
N ALA A 31 -10.95 25.29 7.35
CA ALA A 31 -9.75 24.60 7.86
C ALA A 31 -9.74 24.45 9.40
N GLU A 32 -10.23 25.45 10.14
CA GLU A 32 -10.32 25.40 11.60
C GLU A 32 -11.37 24.40 12.08
N GLN A 33 -12.56 24.40 11.46
CA GLN A 33 -13.63 23.46 11.80
C GLN A 33 -13.23 22.01 11.48
N ALA A 34 -12.52 21.81 10.38
CA ALA A 34 -11.97 20.52 9.99
C ALA A 34 -10.77 20.09 10.85
N GLY A 35 -10.14 20.98 11.62
CA GLY A 35 -8.98 20.67 12.45
C GLY A 35 -7.64 20.56 11.69
N VAL A 36 -7.54 21.18 10.50
CA VAL A 36 -6.35 21.14 9.64
C VAL A 36 -5.61 22.49 9.53
N ASN A 37 -6.05 23.52 10.28
CA ASN A 37 -5.49 24.88 10.28
C ASN A 37 -4.12 25.01 10.97
N LYS A 38 -3.11 24.28 10.49
CA LYS A 38 -1.73 24.38 10.99
C LYS A 38 -0.95 25.48 10.26
N LEU A 39 -0.09 26.19 10.98
CA LEU A 39 0.81 27.21 10.43
C LEU A 39 2.17 26.60 10.09
N ILE A 40 2.50 26.53 8.79
CA ILE A 40 3.78 25.98 8.31
C ILE A 40 4.06 26.42 6.87
N GLY A 41 5.28 26.19 6.36
CA GLY A 41 5.57 26.26 4.93
C GLY A 41 5.18 24.96 4.22
N GLY A 42 3.92 24.80 3.81
CA GLY A 42 3.47 23.63 3.06
C GLY A 42 4.07 23.58 1.65
N ARG A 43 4.52 22.40 1.18
CA ARG A 43 5.16 22.25 -0.13
C ARG A 43 4.55 21.12 -0.96
N GLY A 44 4.20 20.00 -0.33
CA GLY A 44 3.49 18.90 -0.96
C GLY A 44 2.26 18.50 -0.16
N VAL A 45 1.24 18.04 -0.86
CA VAL A 45 0.00 17.50 -0.29
C VAL A 45 -0.45 16.31 -1.11
N VAL A 46 -0.76 15.21 -0.45
CA VAL A 46 -1.37 14.02 -1.08
C VAL A 46 -2.57 13.59 -0.26
N VAL A 47 -3.56 13.06 -0.97
CA VAL A 47 -4.84 12.63 -0.41
C VAL A 47 -5.12 11.20 -0.82
N GLY A 48 -5.42 10.35 0.15
CA GLY A 48 -5.71 8.94 -0.09
C GLY A 48 -5.94 8.16 1.20
N PRO A 49 -6.28 6.86 1.12
CA PRO A 49 -6.43 6.01 2.30
C PRO A 49 -5.07 5.62 2.89
N ILE A 50 -4.45 6.55 3.62
CA ILE A 50 -3.08 6.39 4.13
C ILE A 50 -3.09 5.51 5.38
N VAL A 51 -3.69 5.97 6.48
CA VAL A 51 -3.85 5.21 7.74
C VAL A 51 -5.26 4.69 7.95
N SER A 52 -6.21 5.24 7.19
CA SER A 52 -7.58 4.80 7.05
C SER A 52 -7.71 3.73 5.96
N GLN A 53 -8.72 2.86 6.05
CA GLN A 53 -8.88 1.76 5.08
C GLN A 53 -9.33 2.23 3.70
N THR A 54 -10.26 3.19 3.66
CA THR A 54 -10.88 3.75 2.45
C THR A 54 -11.07 5.26 2.51
N LEU A 55 -11.22 5.85 3.70
CA LEU A 55 -11.39 7.29 3.86
C LEU A 55 -10.14 8.05 3.40
N SER A 56 -10.34 9.22 2.80
CA SER A 56 -9.27 10.10 2.37
C SER A 56 -8.61 10.80 3.56
N ASP A 57 -7.44 10.32 3.96
CA ASP A 57 -6.50 11.03 4.83
C ASP A 57 -5.68 12.03 4.02
N ILE A 58 -5.00 12.95 4.71
CA ILE A 58 -4.16 13.97 4.09
C ILE A 58 -2.76 13.88 4.67
N PHE A 59 -1.74 13.76 3.83
CA PHE A 59 -0.36 13.93 4.23
C PHE A 59 0.21 15.20 3.61
N CYS A 60 0.87 16.01 4.43
CA CYS A 60 1.53 17.22 4.01
C CYS A 60 3.00 17.13 4.36
N ASP A 61 3.87 17.22 3.35
CA ASP A 61 5.28 17.46 3.58
C ASP A 61 5.56 18.96 3.60
N ASN A 62 6.38 19.36 4.55
CA ASN A 62 6.50 20.76 4.95
C ASN A 62 7.97 21.18 4.98
N GLU A 63 8.19 22.49 4.88
CA GLU A 63 9.48 23.10 5.18
C GLU A 63 9.46 23.89 6.49
N TYR A 64 10.61 23.91 7.15
CA TYR A 64 10.84 24.64 8.39
C TYR A 64 9.98 24.13 9.57
N GLY A 65 9.68 22.84 9.61
CA GLY A 65 9.03 22.18 10.73
C GLY A 65 8.46 20.82 10.37
N SER A 66 7.56 20.30 11.21
CA SER A 66 7.01 18.95 11.06
C SER A 66 6.11 18.80 9.85
N ASN A 67 6.18 17.63 9.21
CA ASN A 67 5.13 17.11 8.34
C ASN A 67 3.85 16.83 9.13
N PHE A 68 2.72 16.83 8.44
CA PHE A 68 1.42 16.51 9.03
C PHE A 68 0.82 15.27 8.36
N LEU A 69 0.12 14.46 9.16
CA LEU A 69 -0.66 13.33 8.69
C LEU A 69 -2.03 13.42 9.35
N PHE A 70 -2.98 14.00 8.63
CA PHE A 70 -4.35 14.18 9.08
C PHE A 70 -5.16 12.93 8.77
N ARG A 71 -5.44 12.14 9.80
CA ARG A 71 -6.40 11.03 9.70
C ARG A 71 -7.81 11.61 9.63
N ASN A 72 -8.58 11.16 8.65
CA ASN A 72 -9.99 11.49 8.53
C ASN A 72 -10.82 10.76 9.59
N ASN A 73 -11.60 11.49 10.38
CA ASN A 73 -12.43 10.90 11.45
C ASN A 73 -13.78 10.38 10.94
N GLY A 74 -14.13 10.63 9.68
CA GLY A 74 -15.37 10.19 9.05
C GLY A 74 -16.55 11.15 9.25
N ASP A 75 -16.35 12.25 9.96
CA ASP A 75 -17.36 13.26 10.33
C ASP A 75 -17.06 14.66 9.78
N GLY A 76 -16.10 14.75 8.85
CA GLY A 76 -15.63 16.01 8.27
C GLY A 76 -14.48 16.66 9.06
N THR A 77 -14.11 16.08 10.21
CA THR A 77 -12.96 16.53 11.01
C THR A 77 -11.76 15.60 10.84
N PHE A 78 -10.59 16.12 11.20
CA PHE A 78 -9.32 15.43 11.06
C PHE A 78 -8.54 15.45 12.36
N THR A 79 -7.68 14.45 12.53
CA THR A 79 -6.71 14.39 13.63
C THR A 79 -5.31 14.23 13.10
N ASP A 80 -4.42 15.16 13.45
CA ASP A 80 -3.00 15.05 13.13
C ASP A 80 -2.36 13.92 13.96
N VAL A 81 -1.90 12.88 13.26
CA VAL A 81 -1.27 11.69 13.83
C VAL A 81 0.18 11.51 13.37
N ALA A 82 0.81 12.53 12.77
CA ALA A 82 2.15 12.41 12.18
C ALA A 82 3.20 11.87 13.17
N GLN A 83 3.22 12.43 14.38
CA GLN A 83 4.13 12.01 15.45
C GLN A 83 3.90 10.56 15.87
N GLN A 84 2.63 10.19 16.13
CA GLN A 84 2.27 8.82 16.52
C GLN A 84 2.58 7.82 15.40
N ALA A 85 2.40 8.23 14.15
CA ALA A 85 2.66 7.40 12.98
C ALA A 85 4.17 7.25 12.69
N GLY A 86 4.99 8.21 13.14
CA GLY A 86 6.44 8.22 12.96
C GLY A 86 6.91 8.92 11.68
N VAL A 87 6.11 9.85 11.15
CA VAL A 87 6.35 10.54 9.86
C VAL A 87 6.46 12.07 10.00
N GLU A 88 6.61 12.58 11.21
CA GLU A 88 6.68 14.03 11.48
C GLU A 88 7.93 14.73 10.92
N ASP A 89 9.05 14.03 10.74
CA ASP A 89 10.34 14.50 10.13
C ASP A 89 10.67 16.01 10.31
N PRO A 90 10.71 16.55 11.55
CA PRO A 90 10.67 17.99 11.82
C PRO A 90 11.93 18.78 11.42
N MET A 91 13.01 18.08 11.09
CA MET A 91 14.32 18.66 10.76
C MET A 91 14.56 18.78 9.26
N GLN A 92 13.59 18.38 8.43
CA GLN A 92 13.75 18.33 6.99
C GLN A 92 12.82 19.33 6.27
N HIS A 93 12.93 19.35 4.95
CA HIS A 93 12.25 20.31 4.09
C HIS A 93 11.59 19.57 2.93
N GLY A 94 10.37 19.09 3.16
CA GLY A 94 9.56 18.38 2.17
C GLY A 94 9.34 19.16 0.88
N ARG A 95 9.10 18.43 -0.21
CA ARG A 95 8.95 18.96 -1.56
C ARG A 95 7.91 18.13 -2.33
N GLY A 96 8.36 17.09 -3.03
CA GLY A 96 7.50 16.18 -3.77
C GLY A 96 7.20 14.94 -2.94
N VAL A 97 5.93 14.52 -2.94
CA VAL A 97 5.45 13.34 -2.23
C VAL A 97 4.54 12.51 -3.14
N ALA A 98 4.58 11.19 -2.97
CA ALA A 98 3.71 10.24 -3.66
C ALA A 98 3.30 9.10 -2.73
N LEU A 99 2.17 8.47 -3.06
CA LEU A 99 1.62 7.31 -2.35
C LEU A 99 1.68 6.08 -3.24
N ALA A 100 2.07 4.93 -2.68
CA ALA A 100 2.09 3.66 -3.40
C ALA A 100 2.04 2.48 -2.42
N ASP A 101 2.01 1.26 -2.92
CA ASP A 101 2.12 0.02 -2.13
C ASP A 101 3.36 -0.73 -2.62
N PHE A 102 4.52 -0.40 -2.05
CA PHE A 102 5.83 -0.85 -2.55
C PHE A 102 6.14 -2.29 -2.14
N ASN A 103 5.52 -2.78 -1.07
CA ASN A 103 5.71 -4.15 -0.58
C ASN A 103 4.52 -5.07 -0.89
N ARG A 104 3.50 -4.57 -1.59
CA ARG A 104 2.29 -5.30 -2.02
C ARG A 104 1.54 -5.94 -0.85
N ASP A 105 1.44 -5.21 0.26
CA ASP A 105 0.73 -5.66 1.46
C ASP A 105 -0.68 -5.09 1.58
N GLY A 106 -1.11 -4.31 0.58
CA GLY A 106 -2.43 -3.67 0.51
C GLY A 106 -2.56 -2.41 1.36
N ARG A 107 -1.48 -1.98 2.03
CA ARG A 107 -1.40 -0.71 2.77
C ARG A 107 -0.68 0.34 1.94
N THR A 108 -0.98 1.60 2.27
CA THR A 108 -0.41 2.76 1.58
C THR A 108 0.88 3.19 2.25
N ASP A 109 1.96 3.16 1.47
CA ASP A 109 3.28 3.67 1.79
C ASP A 109 3.43 5.13 1.34
N ILE A 110 4.45 5.80 1.86
CA ILE A 110 4.73 7.22 1.57
C ILE A 110 6.17 7.35 1.10
N VAL A 111 6.38 8.00 -0.03
CA VAL A 111 7.72 8.40 -0.50
C VAL A 111 7.74 9.91 -0.71
N TYR A 112 8.79 10.58 -0.23
CA TYR A 112 8.99 11.99 -0.52
C TYR A 112 10.44 12.43 -0.54
N GLY A 113 10.66 13.55 -1.20
CA GLY A 113 11.94 14.20 -1.37
C GLY A 113 12.12 15.37 -0.40
N ASN A 114 13.31 15.46 0.20
CA ASN A 114 13.70 16.55 1.07
C ASN A 114 14.72 17.47 0.38
N TRP A 115 14.46 18.78 0.35
CA TRP A 115 15.35 19.78 -0.24
C TRP A 115 16.70 19.82 0.46
N ASN A 116 17.75 19.34 -0.23
CA ASN A 116 19.11 19.17 0.31
C ASN A 116 19.15 18.38 1.63
N GLY A 117 18.16 17.53 1.86
CA GLY A 117 18.05 16.65 3.03
C GLY A 117 17.82 15.20 2.62
N PRO A 118 17.93 14.25 3.55
CA PRO A 118 17.77 12.84 3.23
C PRO A 118 16.35 12.51 2.75
N HIS A 119 16.21 11.90 1.58
CA HIS A 119 14.91 11.45 1.05
C HIS A 119 14.37 10.26 1.85
N ARG A 120 13.03 10.09 1.85
CA ARG A 120 12.34 9.10 2.69
C ARG A 120 11.55 8.11 1.85
N LEU A 121 11.54 6.85 2.28
CA LEU A 121 10.62 5.83 1.80
C LEU A 121 10.05 5.10 3.01
N TYR A 122 8.83 5.45 3.39
CA TYR A 122 8.13 4.93 4.55
C TYR A 122 7.20 3.79 4.17
N ILE A 123 7.50 2.58 4.65
CA ILE A 123 6.60 1.42 4.52
C ILE A 123 5.64 1.38 5.71
N GLN A 124 4.36 1.15 5.43
CA GLN A 124 3.35 1.02 6.47
C GLN A 124 3.39 -0.36 7.14
N LEU A 125 3.40 -0.34 8.47
CA LEU A 125 3.47 -1.53 9.30
C LEU A 125 2.10 -1.91 9.85
N ASN A 126 1.86 -3.22 10.00
CA ASN A 126 0.77 -3.75 10.81
C ASN A 126 1.09 -3.68 12.32
N ASN A 127 1.36 -2.47 12.84
CA ASN A 127 1.73 -2.27 14.24
C ASN A 127 0.92 -1.13 14.88
N ARG A 128 0.53 -1.31 16.14
CA ARG A 128 -0.23 -0.33 16.92
C ARG A 128 0.63 0.81 17.49
N LYS A 129 1.94 0.61 17.67
CA LYS A 129 2.83 1.60 18.30
C LYS A 129 3.51 2.57 17.33
N GLN A 130 3.87 2.08 16.16
CA GLN A 130 4.50 2.85 15.09
C GLN A 130 3.90 2.37 13.78
N LYS A 131 3.41 3.30 12.96
CA LYS A 131 2.69 2.99 11.73
C LYS A 131 3.60 2.91 10.52
N PHE A 132 4.73 3.62 10.53
CA PHE A 132 5.65 3.65 9.39
C PHE A 132 7.09 3.37 9.80
N LYS A 133 7.83 2.74 8.89
CA LYS A 133 9.28 2.51 8.98
C LYS A 133 9.94 3.06 7.73
N ASP A 134 10.93 3.94 7.90
CA ASP A 134 11.79 4.39 6.80
C ASP A 134 12.72 3.25 6.39
N ILE A 135 12.70 2.89 5.10
CA ILE A 135 13.56 1.85 4.50
C ILE A 135 14.54 2.43 3.48
N ALA A 136 14.61 3.76 3.33
CA ALA A 136 15.49 4.40 2.37
C ALA A 136 16.94 3.91 2.52
N SER A 137 17.50 3.39 1.43
CA SER A 137 18.90 2.99 1.38
C SER A 137 19.82 4.21 1.44
N GLN A 138 21.10 4.03 1.77
CA GLN A 138 22.08 5.13 1.80
C GLN A 138 22.13 5.92 0.47
N LYS A 139 21.98 5.23 -0.67
CA LYS A 139 21.95 5.88 -1.99
C LYS A 139 20.64 6.63 -2.20
N PHE A 140 19.51 6.03 -1.81
CA PHE A 140 18.19 6.63 -1.95
C PHE A 140 18.06 7.89 -1.09
N SER A 141 18.50 7.82 0.15
CA SER A 141 18.46 8.92 1.12
C SER A 141 19.54 9.98 0.89
N MET A 142 20.31 9.92 -0.20
CA MET A 142 21.38 10.89 -0.44
C MET A 142 20.77 12.26 -0.74
N PRO A 143 21.15 13.32 -0.01
CA PRO A 143 20.61 14.66 -0.20
C PRO A 143 20.78 15.19 -1.62
N SER A 144 19.75 15.84 -2.14
CA SER A 144 19.76 16.51 -3.43
C SER A 144 18.78 17.69 -3.45
N PRO A 145 18.92 18.67 -4.37
CA PRO A 145 17.96 19.77 -4.53
C PRO A 145 16.71 19.29 -5.29
N VAL A 146 15.99 18.34 -4.69
CA VAL A 146 14.78 17.74 -5.25
C VAL A 146 13.64 18.74 -5.32
N ARG A 147 12.91 18.71 -6.43
CA ARG A 147 11.64 19.43 -6.61
C ARG A 147 10.47 18.50 -6.48
N THR A 148 10.41 17.46 -7.30
CA THR A 148 9.27 16.54 -7.29
C THR A 148 9.71 15.09 -7.22
N VAL A 149 8.77 14.24 -6.82
CA VAL A 149 8.92 12.78 -6.76
C VAL A 149 7.79 12.16 -7.57
N ILE A 150 8.13 11.27 -8.49
CA ILE A 150 7.18 10.55 -9.34
C ILE A 150 7.32 9.05 -9.07
N VAL A 151 6.18 8.37 -8.95
CA VAL A 151 6.12 6.92 -8.78
C VAL A 151 5.34 6.33 -9.94
N ALA A 152 5.98 5.43 -10.69
CA ALA A 152 5.38 4.80 -11.87
C ALA A 152 6.11 3.48 -12.18
N ASP A 153 5.42 2.56 -12.85
CA ASP A 153 6.01 1.37 -13.46
C ASP A 153 6.26 1.70 -14.93
N PHE A 154 7.46 2.18 -15.27
CA PHE A 154 7.69 2.77 -16.59
C PHE A 154 7.90 1.72 -17.70
N ASP A 155 8.41 0.54 -17.36
CA ASP A 155 8.68 -0.57 -18.30
C ASP A 155 7.65 -1.70 -18.20
N ASN A 156 6.55 -1.49 -17.48
CA ASN A 156 5.49 -2.46 -17.25
C ASN A 156 6.01 -3.77 -16.62
N ASP A 157 7.12 -3.74 -15.87
CA ASP A 157 7.79 -4.94 -15.36
C ASP A 157 7.22 -5.49 -14.05
N ASN A 158 6.17 -4.84 -13.51
CA ASN A 158 5.47 -5.13 -12.25
C ASN A 158 6.11 -4.47 -11.02
N GLU A 159 7.30 -3.90 -11.13
CA GLU A 159 7.93 -3.14 -10.05
C GLU A 159 7.65 -1.64 -10.21
N LEU A 160 7.70 -0.91 -9.09
CA LEU A 160 7.53 0.55 -9.10
C LEU A 160 8.89 1.23 -9.08
N GLU A 161 9.05 2.22 -9.94
CA GLU A 161 10.17 3.14 -9.88
C GLU A 161 9.80 4.44 -9.17
N VAL A 162 10.78 5.00 -8.46
CA VAL A 162 10.73 6.33 -7.85
C VAL A 162 11.71 7.24 -8.58
N PHE A 163 11.20 8.27 -9.25
CA PHE A 163 11.98 9.30 -9.93
C PHE A 163 12.07 10.57 -9.07
N PHE A 164 13.29 11.02 -8.82
CA PHE A 164 13.58 12.32 -8.20
C PHE A 164 13.96 13.33 -9.28
N ASN A 165 13.12 14.35 -9.46
CA ASN A 165 13.45 15.49 -10.31
C ASN A 165 14.24 16.53 -9.52
N ASN A 166 15.44 16.85 -9.96
CA ASN A 166 16.36 17.77 -9.31
C ASN A 166 16.52 19.07 -10.10
N ILE A 167 16.85 20.14 -9.37
CA ILE A 167 17.21 21.43 -9.97
C ILE A 167 18.71 21.69 -9.86
N ALA A 168 19.37 21.88 -11.00
CA ALA A 168 20.72 22.41 -11.08
C ALA A 168 20.72 23.93 -10.84
N TYR A 169 20.91 24.35 -9.58
CA TYR A 169 20.94 25.77 -9.20
C TYR A 169 22.33 26.26 -8.76
N ARG A 170 23.02 25.51 -7.89
CA ARG A 170 24.37 25.86 -7.35
C ARG A 170 25.49 24.94 -7.85
N GLY A 171 25.19 24.14 -8.86
CA GLY A 171 26.06 23.14 -9.44
C GLY A 171 25.24 22.02 -10.07
N PRO A 172 25.91 21.06 -10.73
CA PRO A 172 25.23 19.92 -11.31
C PRO A 172 24.50 19.09 -10.25
N SER A 173 23.28 18.67 -10.55
CA SER A 173 22.42 17.85 -9.69
C SER A 173 21.52 16.99 -10.56
N ALA A 174 22.00 15.79 -10.88
CA ALA A 174 21.30 14.88 -11.76
C ALA A 174 19.97 14.39 -11.16
N ASN A 175 18.95 14.26 -11.99
CA ASN A 175 17.78 13.44 -11.70
C ASN A 175 18.21 11.99 -11.42
N ARG A 176 17.39 11.27 -10.65
CA ARG A 176 17.71 9.90 -10.22
C ARG A 176 16.46 9.04 -10.27
N LEU A 177 16.60 7.77 -10.61
CA LEU A 177 15.51 6.80 -10.66
C LEU A 177 15.90 5.57 -9.86
N PHE A 178 14.96 5.05 -9.08
CA PHE A 178 15.16 3.87 -8.28
C PHE A 178 14.04 2.87 -8.50
N ARG A 179 14.38 1.65 -8.87
CA ARG A 179 13.42 0.54 -8.82
C ARG A 179 13.29 0.07 -7.38
N VAL A 180 12.04 -0.05 -6.91
CA VAL A 180 11.71 -0.59 -5.61
C VAL A 180 11.10 -1.97 -5.83
N SER A 181 11.97 -2.99 -5.78
CA SER A 181 11.57 -4.36 -6.01
C SER A 181 11.13 -5.04 -4.73
N ARG A 182 9.95 -5.63 -4.73
CA ARG A 182 9.51 -6.42 -3.59
C ARG A 182 10.45 -7.59 -3.32
N ARG A 183 10.74 -7.86 -2.05
CA ARG A 183 11.47 -9.05 -1.62
C ARG A 183 10.63 -9.88 -0.69
N GLU A 184 10.69 -11.20 -0.89
CA GLU A 184 10.24 -12.14 0.12
C GLU A 184 11.13 -11.95 1.36
N HIS A 185 10.53 -11.98 2.56
CA HIS A 185 11.26 -12.01 3.84
C HIS A 185 12.08 -10.77 4.23
N ALA A 186 11.99 -9.67 3.47
CA ALA A 186 12.81 -8.48 3.71
C ALA A 186 12.07 -7.22 3.28
N ASP A 187 12.58 -6.07 3.71
CA ASP A 187 12.17 -4.79 3.12
C ASP A 187 12.43 -4.83 1.60
N PRO A 188 11.61 -4.15 0.78
CA PRO A 188 11.86 -3.98 -0.64
C PRO A 188 13.32 -3.62 -0.95
N GLN A 189 13.84 -4.19 -2.03
CA GLN A 189 15.15 -3.84 -2.56
C GLN A 189 15.04 -2.52 -3.33
N ILE A 190 15.91 -1.58 -3.01
CA ILE A 190 15.98 -0.31 -3.70
C ILE A 190 17.24 -0.31 -4.55
N GLU A 191 17.07 -0.30 -5.87
CA GLU A 191 18.14 -0.29 -6.86
C GLU A 191 18.12 1.02 -7.66
N GLU A 192 19.25 1.73 -7.70
CA GLU A 192 19.38 2.92 -8.55
C GLU A 192 19.61 2.50 -10.00
N LEU A 193 18.79 3.02 -10.91
CA LEU A 193 18.84 2.73 -12.33
C LEU A 193 19.63 3.80 -13.09
N ASN A 194 20.26 3.40 -14.18
CA ASN A 194 20.85 4.34 -15.13
C ASN A 194 19.77 4.84 -16.10
N ILE A 195 19.44 6.11 -16.00
CA ILE A 195 18.39 6.76 -16.81
C ILE A 195 18.90 7.52 -18.03
N GLY A 196 20.19 7.39 -18.34
CA GLY A 196 20.80 7.99 -19.52
C GLY A 196 20.58 9.50 -19.57
N GLU A 197 20.01 9.99 -20.68
CA GLU A 197 19.79 11.42 -20.92
C GLU A 197 18.83 12.07 -19.92
N ALA A 198 17.91 11.30 -19.33
CA ALA A 198 16.99 11.81 -18.31
C ALA A 198 17.68 12.19 -16.99
N ALA A 199 18.96 11.87 -16.83
CA ALA A 199 19.76 12.29 -15.69
C ALA A 199 19.92 13.82 -15.63
N GLU A 200 19.94 14.52 -16.76
CA GLU A 200 20.01 16.00 -16.85
C GLU A 200 20.81 16.68 -15.70
N PRO A 201 22.12 16.42 -15.54
CA PRO A 201 22.90 16.95 -14.42
C PRO A 201 22.89 18.47 -14.33
N ASP A 202 22.76 19.17 -15.46
CA ASP A 202 22.65 20.63 -15.52
C ASP A 202 21.20 21.11 -15.72
N GLY A 203 20.22 20.21 -15.62
CA GLY A 203 18.80 20.46 -15.82
C GLY A 203 18.18 21.29 -14.70
N ARG A 204 17.36 22.26 -15.07
CA ARG A 204 16.68 23.16 -14.12
C ARG A 204 15.25 22.72 -13.85
N GLY A 205 15.10 21.46 -13.44
CA GLY A 205 13.80 20.81 -13.22
C GLY A 205 12.93 21.58 -12.24
N THR A 206 11.63 21.67 -12.56
CA THR A 206 10.60 22.30 -11.71
C THR A 206 9.51 21.32 -11.29
N GLY A 207 9.27 20.30 -12.10
CA GLY A 207 8.18 19.36 -11.99
C GLY A 207 8.28 18.32 -13.09
N ALA A 208 7.63 17.17 -12.90
CA ALA A 208 7.64 16.06 -13.85
C ALA A 208 6.31 15.31 -13.76
N ILE A 209 5.95 14.58 -14.80
CA ILE A 209 4.78 13.67 -14.81
C ILE A 209 5.14 12.36 -15.49
N ALA A 210 4.48 11.28 -15.07
CA ALA A 210 4.40 10.04 -15.83
C ALA A 210 3.02 9.94 -16.47
N THR A 211 2.96 9.67 -17.77
CA THR A 211 1.69 9.54 -18.51
C THR A 211 1.93 8.76 -19.80
N ASP A 212 0.95 7.98 -20.22
CA ASP A 212 0.99 7.31 -21.53
C ASP A 212 0.33 8.23 -22.56
N ILE A 213 1.16 8.92 -23.34
CA ILE A 213 0.78 10.02 -24.24
C ILE A 213 0.36 9.49 -25.61
N ASP A 214 0.96 8.39 -26.05
CA ASP A 214 0.69 7.80 -27.37
C ASP A 214 -0.31 6.64 -27.34
N GLY A 215 -0.75 6.23 -26.15
CA GLY A 215 -1.79 5.22 -25.93
C GLY A 215 -1.27 3.78 -26.06
N ASP A 216 0.05 3.57 -25.97
CA ASP A 216 0.66 2.25 -26.10
C ASP A 216 0.79 1.50 -24.75
N GLY A 217 0.47 2.19 -23.65
CA GLY A 217 0.44 1.66 -22.30
C GLY A 217 1.77 1.66 -21.55
N ARG A 218 2.86 2.12 -22.17
CA ARG A 218 4.07 2.51 -21.44
C ARG A 218 3.98 3.98 -21.08
N LEU A 219 4.56 4.33 -19.94
CA LEU A 219 4.50 5.70 -19.44
C LEU A 219 5.71 6.49 -19.95
N GLU A 220 5.46 7.64 -20.56
CA GLU A 220 6.46 8.66 -20.81
C GLU A 220 6.76 9.43 -19.53
N LEU A 221 8.03 9.79 -19.35
CA LEU A 221 8.44 10.79 -18.37
C LEU A 221 8.54 12.16 -19.07
N VAL A 222 7.71 13.11 -18.65
CA VAL A 222 7.79 14.50 -19.10
C VAL A 222 8.38 15.35 -17.99
N VAL A 223 9.45 16.08 -18.25
CA VAL A 223 10.13 16.95 -17.30
C VAL A 223 9.97 18.40 -17.73
N SER A 224 9.41 19.20 -16.82
CA SER A 224 9.37 20.65 -16.92
C SER A 224 10.60 21.29 -16.29
N HIS A 225 11.02 22.41 -16.87
CA HIS A 225 12.12 23.22 -16.39
C HIS A 225 11.70 24.68 -16.38
N GLY A 226 12.44 25.51 -15.65
CA GLY A 226 12.26 26.95 -15.79
C GLY A 226 12.46 27.79 -14.54
N GLU A 227 12.68 27.18 -13.36
CA GLU A 227 12.68 27.95 -12.11
C GLU A 227 13.79 29.00 -12.04
N SER A 228 14.97 28.65 -12.55
CA SER A 228 16.18 29.47 -12.44
C SER A 228 16.70 29.99 -13.77
N ALA A 229 16.23 29.44 -14.89
CA ALA A 229 16.42 29.94 -16.25
C ALA A 229 15.54 29.15 -17.23
N ALA A 230 15.28 29.73 -18.40
CA ALA A 230 14.54 29.05 -19.47
C ALA A 230 15.30 27.81 -19.97
N GLN A 231 14.57 26.71 -20.14
CA GLN A 231 15.02 25.44 -20.71
C GLN A 231 13.77 24.74 -21.31
N PRO A 232 13.90 24.06 -22.47
CA PRO A 232 12.76 23.37 -23.09
C PRO A 232 12.28 22.19 -22.25
N LEU A 233 11.00 21.82 -22.41
CA LEU A 233 10.47 20.54 -21.92
C LEU A 233 11.28 19.37 -22.47
N SER A 234 11.53 18.38 -21.61
CA SER A 234 12.10 17.09 -22.01
C SER A 234 11.04 16.01 -21.93
N VAL A 235 11.02 15.10 -22.92
CA VAL A 235 10.14 13.92 -22.94
C VAL A 235 11.02 12.69 -23.14
N TYR A 236 10.92 11.73 -22.22
CA TYR A 236 11.68 10.50 -22.24
C TYR A 236 10.75 9.30 -22.38
N ARG A 237 11.13 8.38 -23.27
CA ARG A 237 10.43 7.12 -23.50
C ARG A 237 11.27 5.96 -23.00
N VAL A 238 10.58 4.97 -22.44
CA VAL A 238 11.21 3.73 -22.04
C VAL A 238 11.28 2.77 -23.23
N ASN A 239 12.48 2.26 -23.48
CA ASN A 239 12.79 1.35 -24.58
C ASN A 239 12.75 -0.14 -24.16
N GLN A 240 12.46 -0.40 -22.88
CA GLN A 240 12.31 -1.74 -22.32
C GLN A 240 10.81 -2.06 -22.14
N GLY A 241 10.49 -3.33 -21.91
CA GLY A 241 9.10 -3.71 -21.60
C GLY A 241 8.13 -3.76 -22.78
N LEU A 242 8.61 -3.71 -24.03
CA LEU A 242 7.75 -3.72 -25.24
C LEU A 242 6.80 -4.92 -25.36
N THR A 243 7.09 -6.01 -24.65
CA THR A 243 6.27 -7.24 -24.64
C THR A 243 5.58 -7.48 -23.31
N ASN A 244 5.76 -6.57 -22.35
CA ASN A 244 5.10 -6.63 -21.06
C ASN A 244 3.64 -6.22 -21.21
N SER A 245 2.77 -6.96 -20.52
CA SER A 245 1.36 -6.63 -20.47
C SER A 245 1.10 -5.50 -19.49
N TRP A 246 0.02 -4.77 -19.70
CA TRP A 246 -0.38 -3.65 -18.84
C TRP A 246 -1.89 -3.55 -18.71
N LEU A 247 -2.35 -2.81 -17.71
CA LEU A 247 -3.75 -2.45 -17.53
C LEU A 247 -3.81 -1.02 -16.96
N ARG A 248 -4.70 -0.20 -17.51
CA ARG A 248 -4.99 1.13 -16.97
C ARG A 248 -6.43 1.18 -16.51
N VAL A 249 -6.70 1.70 -15.32
CA VAL A 249 -8.04 1.71 -14.72
C VAL A 249 -8.42 3.14 -14.34
N ILE A 250 -9.58 3.57 -14.84
CA ILE A 250 -10.16 4.89 -14.61
C ILE A 250 -11.44 4.73 -13.77
N PRO A 251 -11.38 4.87 -12.44
CA PRO A 251 -12.57 4.90 -11.63
C PRO A 251 -13.29 6.25 -11.77
N ARG A 252 -14.61 6.20 -11.96
CA ARG A 252 -15.47 7.39 -12.09
C ARG A 252 -16.23 7.67 -10.79
N THR A 253 -16.57 8.92 -10.55
CA THR A 253 -17.50 9.35 -9.48
C THR A 253 -18.95 9.18 -9.94
N LYS A 254 -19.92 9.36 -9.03
CA LYS A 254 -21.36 9.34 -9.34
C LYS A 254 -21.75 10.28 -10.50
N PHE A 255 -20.99 11.35 -10.70
CA PHE A 255 -21.24 12.36 -11.73
C PHE A 255 -20.26 12.31 -12.91
N GLY A 256 -19.48 11.22 -13.06
CA GLY A 256 -18.61 10.98 -14.21
C GLY A 256 -17.23 11.65 -14.16
N ALA A 257 -16.91 12.43 -13.11
CA ALA A 257 -15.54 12.91 -12.89
C ALA A 257 -14.60 11.77 -12.49
N PHE A 258 -13.28 11.95 -12.63
CA PHE A 258 -12.27 11.02 -12.11
C PHE A 258 -12.35 10.92 -10.58
N ALA A 259 -12.34 9.70 -10.06
CA ALA A 259 -12.52 9.45 -8.63
C ALA A 259 -11.20 9.59 -7.84
N ARG A 260 -10.76 10.84 -7.62
CA ARG A 260 -9.65 11.15 -6.72
C ARG A 260 -9.93 10.65 -5.30
N GLY A 261 -8.89 10.16 -4.62
CA GLY A 261 -8.96 9.45 -3.34
C GLY A 261 -9.34 7.97 -3.45
N ALA A 262 -9.74 7.47 -4.64
CA ALA A 262 -10.08 6.06 -4.81
C ALA A 262 -8.84 5.16 -4.72
N LYS A 263 -9.05 3.94 -4.22
CA LYS A 263 -8.05 2.87 -4.22
C LYS A 263 -8.44 1.83 -5.25
N VAL A 264 -7.54 1.50 -6.15
CA VAL A 264 -7.72 0.46 -7.18
C VAL A 264 -6.78 -0.68 -6.87
N VAL A 265 -7.31 -1.89 -6.81
CA VAL A 265 -6.57 -3.12 -6.58
C VAL A 265 -6.74 -4.04 -7.78
N VAL A 266 -5.63 -4.47 -8.37
CA VAL A 266 -5.62 -5.53 -9.39
C VAL A 266 -5.01 -6.78 -8.77
N TYR A 267 -5.72 -7.90 -8.85
CA TYR A 267 -5.24 -9.18 -8.38
C TYR A 267 -4.61 -9.95 -9.52
N THR A 268 -3.44 -10.54 -9.29
CA THR A 268 -2.76 -11.37 -10.27
C THR A 268 -2.48 -12.78 -9.76
N LYS A 269 -2.34 -13.74 -10.68
CA LYS A 269 -2.11 -15.14 -10.34
C LYS A 269 -0.77 -15.41 -9.65
N LYS A 270 0.27 -14.65 -10.00
CA LYS A 270 1.63 -14.89 -9.48
C LYS A 270 2.04 -13.88 -8.42
N SER A 271 1.83 -12.60 -8.67
CA SER A 271 2.41 -11.51 -7.87
C SER A 271 1.51 -11.01 -6.74
N GLY A 272 0.25 -11.45 -6.72
CA GLY A 272 -0.72 -11.07 -5.68
C GLY A 272 -1.43 -9.75 -6.00
N PRO A 273 -1.92 -9.04 -4.98
CA PRO A 273 -2.59 -7.75 -5.16
C PRO A 273 -1.59 -6.64 -5.49
N HIS A 274 -1.96 -5.81 -6.47
CA HIS A 274 -1.31 -4.54 -6.76
C HIS A 274 -2.25 -3.42 -6.41
N THR A 275 -1.80 -2.46 -5.60
CA THR A 275 -2.60 -1.32 -5.21
C THR A 275 -2.11 -0.04 -5.89
N ARG A 276 -3.03 0.76 -6.38
CA ARG A 276 -2.80 2.14 -6.84
C ARG A 276 -3.82 3.06 -6.20
N ILE A 277 -3.41 4.29 -5.94
CA ILE A 277 -4.25 5.33 -5.36
C ILE A 277 -4.41 6.39 -6.43
N ILE A 278 -5.66 6.77 -6.70
CA ILE A 278 -5.94 7.89 -7.58
C ILE A 278 -5.77 9.16 -6.76
N ASP A 279 -4.58 9.73 -6.73
CA ASP A 279 -4.39 11.02 -6.08
C ASP A 279 -4.89 12.19 -6.94
N GLY A 280 -4.94 13.38 -6.34
CA GLY A 280 -5.39 14.60 -7.01
C GLY A 280 -4.26 15.52 -7.47
N GLY A 281 -3.01 15.04 -7.48
CA GLY A 281 -1.84 15.88 -7.67
C GLY A 281 -0.62 15.30 -6.97
N SER A 282 0.14 14.49 -7.68
CA SER A 282 1.38 13.89 -7.23
C SER A 282 2.58 14.71 -7.68
N GLY A 283 3.06 15.58 -6.78
CA GLY A 283 4.34 16.25 -6.94
C GLY A 283 4.32 17.77 -6.83
N TYR A 284 5.49 18.35 -6.65
CA TYR A 284 5.67 19.79 -6.55
C TYR A 284 5.49 20.43 -7.93
N LEU A 285 4.51 21.34 -8.06
CA LEU A 285 4.17 22.07 -9.29
C LEU A 285 3.79 21.18 -10.50
N CYS A 286 3.28 19.97 -10.25
CA CYS A 286 2.82 19.07 -11.30
C CYS A 286 1.59 18.25 -10.85
N GLU A 287 0.82 17.76 -11.82
CA GLU A 287 -0.34 16.88 -11.60
C GLU A 287 -0.23 15.72 -12.59
N MET A 288 -0.20 14.48 -12.09
CA MET A 288 -0.28 13.29 -12.93
C MET A 288 -1.72 13.02 -13.34
N GLU A 289 -1.88 12.20 -14.36
CA GLU A 289 -3.22 11.75 -14.74
C GLU A 289 -3.88 10.94 -13.61
N PRO A 290 -5.19 11.13 -13.34
CA PRO A 290 -5.91 10.40 -12.30
C PRO A 290 -6.31 8.99 -12.81
N VAL A 291 -5.31 8.18 -13.16
CA VAL A 291 -5.42 6.86 -13.77
C VAL A 291 -4.55 5.87 -13.00
N ALA A 292 -5.12 4.74 -12.60
CA ALA A 292 -4.33 3.66 -11.99
C ALA A 292 -3.67 2.84 -13.10
N HIS A 293 -2.36 2.97 -13.23
CA HIS A 293 -1.57 2.17 -14.16
C HIS A 293 -0.93 0.95 -13.47
N PHE A 294 -1.03 -0.20 -14.12
CA PHE A 294 -0.49 -1.48 -13.68
C PHE A 294 0.35 -2.09 -14.80
N GLY A 295 1.67 -2.13 -14.64
CA GLY A 295 2.51 -3.05 -15.38
C GLY A 295 2.35 -4.46 -14.85
N LEU A 296 2.03 -5.39 -15.74
CA LEU A 296 1.76 -6.79 -15.39
C LEU A 296 2.94 -7.69 -15.74
N GLY A 297 3.91 -7.21 -16.53
CA GLY A 297 4.99 -8.02 -17.06
C GLY A 297 4.44 -9.20 -17.85
N ARG A 298 4.62 -10.40 -17.31
CA ARG A 298 4.05 -11.66 -17.84
C ARG A 298 3.01 -12.31 -16.93
N ASP A 299 2.61 -11.60 -15.88
CA ASP A 299 1.59 -12.07 -14.95
C ASP A 299 0.19 -11.97 -15.58
N VAL A 300 -0.76 -12.68 -14.98
CA VAL A 300 -2.15 -12.73 -15.43
C VAL A 300 -3.00 -12.04 -14.38
N ALA A 301 -3.58 -10.90 -14.72
CA ALA A 301 -4.57 -10.23 -13.90
C ALA A 301 -5.90 -11.01 -13.94
N THR A 302 -6.51 -11.24 -12.78
CA THR A 302 -7.73 -12.04 -12.61
C THR A 302 -8.93 -11.20 -12.23
N ASN A 303 -8.74 -10.21 -11.36
CA ASN A 303 -9.81 -9.39 -10.83
C ASN A 303 -9.33 -7.94 -10.65
N VAL A 304 -10.29 -7.01 -10.73
CA VAL A 304 -10.10 -5.62 -10.35
C VAL A 304 -11.12 -5.27 -9.26
N GLU A 305 -10.66 -4.56 -8.23
CA GLU A 305 -11.50 -4.01 -7.17
C GLU A 305 -11.22 -2.51 -7.02
N VAL A 306 -12.28 -1.71 -6.91
CA VAL A 306 -12.20 -0.26 -6.69
C VAL A 306 -12.93 0.08 -5.41
N TYR A 307 -12.30 0.92 -4.59
CA TYR A 307 -12.86 1.49 -3.38
C TYR A 307 -12.96 3.01 -3.53
N TRP A 308 -14.13 3.56 -3.26
CA TRP A 308 -14.34 4.99 -3.23
C TRP A 308 -14.18 5.55 -1.81
N PRO A 309 -13.84 6.84 -1.67
CA PRO A 309 -13.67 7.48 -0.37
C PRO A 309 -14.89 7.42 0.56
N ASP A 310 -16.09 7.23 0.01
CA ASP A 310 -17.34 7.11 0.77
C ASP A 310 -17.59 5.69 1.32
N GLY A 311 -16.64 4.77 1.12
CA GLY A 311 -16.71 3.39 1.58
C GLY A 311 -17.40 2.42 0.64
N ARG A 312 -17.94 2.88 -0.50
CA ARG A 312 -18.46 1.97 -1.53
C ARG A 312 -17.31 1.28 -2.25
N SER A 313 -17.57 0.07 -2.75
CA SER A 313 -16.61 -0.68 -3.55
C SER A 313 -17.29 -1.58 -4.58
N ILE A 314 -16.60 -1.83 -5.69
CA ILE A 314 -16.95 -2.81 -6.72
C ILE A 314 -15.75 -3.73 -6.92
N ALA A 315 -16.02 -5.03 -6.97
CA ALA A 315 -15.07 -6.03 -7.45
C ALA A 315 -15.67 -6.72 -8.68
N ARG A 316 -14.83 -7.07 -9.66
CA ARG A 316 -15.22 -7.92 -10.80
C ARG A 316 -14.04 -8.70 -11.38
N PRO A 317 -14.28 -9.85 -12.03
CA PRO A 317 -13.25 -10.52 -12.83
C PRO A 317 -12.84 -9.65 -14.03
N LEU A 318 -11.60 -9.84 -14.48
CA LEU A 318 -11.04 -9.26 -15.70
C LEU A 318 -11.03 -10.30 -16.81
N GLU A 319 -11.50 -9.89 -18.00
CA GLU A 319 -11.43 -10.74 -19.19
C GLU A 319 -10.06 -10.59 -19.88
N PRO A 320 -9.52 -11.64 -20.52
CA PRO A 320 -8.23 -11.55 -21.22
C PRO A 320 -8.19 -10.46 -22.30
N SER A 321 -9.32 -10.12 -22.91
CA SER A 321 -9.43 -9.03 -23.91
C SER A 321 -9.31 -7.63 -23.33
N GLU A 322 -9.40 -7.47 -22.00
CA GLU A 322 -9.25 -6.18 -21.31
C GLU A 322 -7.79 -5.88 -20.95
N ILE A 323 -6.90 -6.86 -21.09
CA ILE A 323 -5.46 -6.66 -20.90
C ILE A 323 -4.87 -5.88 -22.08
N ASN A 324 -3.92 -5.00 -21.80
CA ASN A 324 -3.38 -4.01 -22.73
C ASN A 324 -4.43 -3.02 -23.21
N SER A 325 -5.29 -2.58 -22.29
CA SER A 325 -6.33 -1.60 -22.57
C SER A 325 -6.57 -0.66 -21.39
N VAL A 326 -7.32 0.39 -21.65
CA VAL A 326 -7.81 1.32 -20.63
C VAL A 326 -9.24 0.95 -20.28
N LEU A 327 -9.45 0.63 -19.01
CA LEU A 327 -10.74 0.26 -18.46
C LEU A 327 -11.35 1.41 -17.66
N GLU A 328 -12.56 1.83 -18.01
CA GLU A 328 -13.35 2.71 -17.15
C GLU A 328 -14.25 1.90 -16.21
N ILE A 329 -14.21 2.21 -14.91
CA ILE A 329 -15.07 1.59 -13.90
C ILE A 329 -16.05 2.65 -13.38
N PRO A 330 -17.36 2.53 -13.68
CA PRO A 330 -18.35 3.47 -13.23
C PRO A 330 -18.55 3.38 -11.71
N TYR A 331 -19.03 4.47 -11.13
CA TYR A 331 -19.47 4.48 -9.74
C TYR A 331 -20.69 3.53 -9.54
N PRO A 332 -20.73 2.73 -8.47
CA PRO A 332 -21.84 1.82 -8.17
C PRO A 332 -23.19 2.52 -8.08
N LYS A 333 -24.25 1.89 -8.61
CA LYS A 333 -25.62 2.42 -8.49
C LYS A 333 -26.18 2.08 -7.10
N ASP A 334 -27.06 2.95 -6.58
CA ASP A 334 -27.60 2.86 -5.21
C ASP A 334 -28.42 1.56 -4.92
N GLU A 335 -28.76 0.77 -5.94
CA GLU A 335 -29.49 -0.52 -5.84
C GLU A 335 -28.62 -1.77 -6.07
N GLU A 336 -27.36 -1.62 -6.47
CA GLU A 336 -26.42 -2.74 -6.56
C GLU A 336 -25.90 -3.03 -5.15
N GLU A 337 -26.04 -4.27 -4.67
CA GLU A 337 -25.45 -4.68 -3.39
C GLU A 337 -23.98 -4.24 -3.34
N VAL A 338 -23.67 -3.43 -2.33
CA VAL A 338 -22.30 -3.02 -2.02
C VAL A 338 -21.48 -4.29 -1.86
N THR A 339 -20.46 -4.45 -2.70
CA THR A 339 -19.65 -5.68 -2.85
C THR A 339 -20.46 -6.90 -3.31
N PRO A 340 -20.65 -7.12 -4.63
CA PRO A 340 -20.93 -8.47 -5.09
C PRO A 340 -19.83 -9.40 -4.54
N THR A 341 -20.22 -10.53 -3.94
CA THR A 341 -19.28 -11.59 -3.54
C THR A 341 -18.68 -12.20 -4.81
N VAL A 342 -17.67 -11.55 -5.36
CA VAL A 342 -16.86 -12.09 -6.44
C VAL A 342 -15.83 -13.01 -5.81
N GLU A 343 -15.73 -14.24 -6.32
CA GLU A 343 -14.63 -15.13 -5.96
C GLU A 343 -13.32 -14.50 -6.45
N ILE A 344 -12.56 -13.91 -5.53
CA ILE A 344 -11.24 -13.36 -5.82
C ILE A 344 -10.24 -14.50 -5.76
N GLU A 345 -9.55 -14.74 -6.88
CA GLU A 345 -8.43 -15.67 -6.93
C GLU A 345 -7.18 -14.98 -6.37
N CYS A 346 -6.73 -15.40 -5.20
CA CYS A 346 -5.48 -14.91 -4.63
C CYS A 346 -4.27 -15.58 -5.30
N GLY A 347 -3.30 -14.75 -5.70
CA GLY A 347 -2.01 -15.25 -6.16
C GLY A 347 -1.26 -16.04 -5.09
N HIS A 348 -0.19 -16.71 -5.50
CA HIS A 348 0.65 -17.53 -4.61
C HIS A 348 1.00 -16.77 -3.32
N GLY A 349 0.92 -17.46 -2.16
CA GLY A 349 1.12 -16.97 -0.77
C GLY A 349 0.25 -15.81 -0.29
N PHE A 350 -0.83 -15.50 -1.00
CA PHE A 350 -1.93 -14.71 -0.45
C PHE A 350 -3.13 -15.62 -0.17
N ALA A 351 -3.93 -15.25 0.82
CA ALA A 351 -5.17 -15.96 1.17
C ALA A 351 -6.31 -14.98 1.40
N LEU A 352 -7.54 -15.43 1.14
CA LEU A 352 -8.73 -14.65 1.46
C LEU A 352 -8.84 -14.48 2.98
N ASN A 353 -8.97 -13.23 3.42
CA ASN A 353 -9.36 -12.92 4.79
C ASN A 353 -10.88 -13.13 4.99
N GLU A 354 -11.36 -12.88 6.20
CA GLU A 354 -12.79 -12.98 6.57
C GLU A 354 -13.72 -12.10 5.72
N PHE A 355 -13.16 -11.12 5.01
CA PHE A 355 -13.87 -10.19 4.12
C PHE A 355 -13.70 -10.55 2.63
N GLY A 356 -13.16 -11.73 2.31
CA GLY A 356 -12.99 -12.19 0.93
C GLY A 356 -11.90 -11.45 0.15
N ARG A 357 -10.90 -10.87 0.83
CA ARG A 357 -9.80 -10.11 0.19
C ARG A 357 -8.48 -10.81 0.36
N CYS A 358 -7.63 -10.76 -0.66
CA CYS A 358 -6.29 -11.33 -0.59
C CYS A 358 -5.42 -10.52 0.35
N THR A 359 -5.17 -11.09 1.52
CA THR A 359 -4.13 -10.63 2.43
C THR A 359 -2.99 -11.61 2.36
N ASP A 360 -1.80 -11.08 2.59
CA ASP A 360 -0.62 -11.89 2.81
C ASP A 360 -0.91 -12.97 3.87
N LYS A 361 -0.60 -14.22 3.52
CA LYS A 361 -0.91 -15.38 4.34
C LYS A 361 0.10 -15.47 5.46
N ASP A 362 -0.35 -15.41 6.71
CA ASP A 362 0.52 -15.66 7.85
C ASP A 362 0.83 -17.16 7.98
N GLU A 363 1.78 -17.65 7.17
CA GLU A 363 2.23 -19.05 7.24
C GLU A 363 2.86 -19.39 8.60
N CYS A 364 3.27 -18.40 9.39
CA CYS A 364 3.86 -18.60 10.70
C CYS A 364 2.83 -18.99 11.78
N THR A 365 1.58 -18.56 11.64
CA THR A 365 0.49 -19.05 12.49
C THR A 365 -0.11 -20.35 11.98
N GLN A 366 -0.07 -20.61 10.66
CA GLN A 366 -0.58 -21.86 10.09
C GLN A 366 0.39 -23.04 10.24
N PHE A 367 1.70 -22.79 10.26
CA PHE A 367 2.73 -23.82 10.39
C PHE A 367 3.67 -23.51 11.57
N PRO A 368 3.30 -23.93 12.80
CA PRO A 368 4.07 -23.62 14.02
C PRO A 368 5.54 -24.07 13.99
N SER A 369 5.87 -25.06 13.14
CA SER A 369 7.24 -25.53 12.92
C SER A 369 8.17 -24.53 12.24
N MET A 370 7.62 -23.49 11.59
CA MET A 370 8.38 -22.42 10.92
C MET A 370 8.90 -21.35 11.90
N CYS A 371 8.47 -21.40 13.17
CA CYS A 371 8.91 -20.48 14.22
C CYS A 371 10.16 -20.99 14.95
N PRO A 372 11.33 -20.34 14.77
CA PRO A 372 12.56 -20.71 15.48
C PRO A 372 12.38 -20.59 17.00
N SER A 373 12.93 -21.53 17.76
CA SER A 373 12.84 -21.48 19.23
C SER A 373 13.71 -20.39 19.86
N ASP A 374 14.73 -19.94 19.13
CA ASP A 374 15.73 -18.94 19.51
C ASP A 374 15.37 -17.51 19.04
N ARG A 375 14.48 -17.37 18.05
CA ARG A 375 14.00 -16.08 17.54
C ARG A 375 12.48 -16.09 17.37
N PRO A 376 11.71 -15.24 18.06
CA PRO A 376 10.25 -15.19 17.98
C PRO A 376 9.75 -14.46 16.71
N ILE A 377 10.50 -14.54 15.63
CA ILE A 377 10.17 -13.98 14.33
C ILE A 377 10.25 -15.14 13.37
N CYS A 378 9.11 -15.48 12.77
CA CYS A 378 9.04 -16.42 11.67
C CYS A 378 8.93 -15.63 10.38
N THR A 379 9.47 -16.25 9.34
CA THR A 379 9.62 -15.66 8.04
C THR A 379 8.75 -16.49 7.10
N ASN A 380 7.65 -15.89 6.65
CA ASN A 380 6.60 -16.49 5.83
C ASN A 380 6.85 -16.14 4.36
N THR A 381 6.22 -16.77 3.37
CA THR A 381 6.53 -16.56 1.92
C THR A 381 6.54 -15.09 1.55
N TYR A 382 5.74 -14.26 2.22
CA TYR A 382 5.66 -12.83 1.99
C TYR A 382 5.66 -12.02 3.29
N GLY A 383 6.69 -11.22 3.58
CA GLY A 383 6.75 -10.43 4.82
C GLY A 383 7.45 -11.15 5.99
N SER A 384 7.19 -10.70 7.22
CA SER A 384 7.79 -11.25 8.45
C SER A 384 6.79 -11.12 9.60
N TYR A 385 6.44 -12.25 10.22
CA TYR A 385 5.44 -12.29 11.27
C TYR A 385 6.08 -12.59 12.62
N LYS A 386 5.58 -11.92 13.66
CA LYS A 386 5.94 -12.28 15.02
C LYS A 386 5.27 -13.60 15.36
N CYS A 387 6.08 -14.60 15.67
CA CYS A 387 5.57 -15.86 16.19
C CYS A 387 4.75 -15.61 17.45
N ARG A 388 3.70 -16.41 17.61
CA ARG A 388 2.95 -16.43 18.87
C ARG A 388 3.92 -16.79 20.00
N ALA A 389 3.94 -15.99 21.06
CA ALA A 389 4.78 -16.29 22.21
C ALA A 389 4.38 -17.66 22.77
N LYS A 390 5.35 -18.58 22.89
CA LYS A 390 5.13 -19.89 23.54
C LYS A 390 4.59 -19.66 24.96
N LYS A 391 3.58 -20.44 25.35
CA LYS A 391 2.98 -20.34 26.69
C LYS A 391 4.07 -20.59 27.75
N ARG A 392 4.16 -19.75 28.79
CA ARG A 392 5.07 -20.01 29.93
C ARG A 392 4.46 -21.09 30.82
N CYS A 393 5.14 -22.23 30.92
CA CYS A 393 4.68 -23.37 31.70
C CYS A 393 5.28 -23.37 33.10
N ASN A 394 4.51 -23.90 34.07
CA ASN A 394 4.96 -24.06 35.44
C ASN A 394 6.02 -25.17 35.55
N GLN A 395 6.78 -25.17 36.63
CA GLN A 395 7.87 -26.12 36.88
C GLN A 395 7.37 -27.58 36.76
N GLY A 396 8.04 -28.37 35.90
CA GLY A 396 7.65 -29.76 35.58
C GLY A 396 6.86 -29.92 34.26
N PHE A 397 6.52 -28.83 33.59
CA PHE A 397 5.84 -28.83 32.29
C PHE A 397 6.62 -27.99 31.27
N GLU A 398 6.66 -28.48 30.03
CA GLU A 398 7.21 -27.75 28.89
C GLU A 398 6.11 -27.44 27.87
N PRO A 399 6.23 -26.36 27.07
CA PRO A 399 5.32 -26.13 25.96
C PRO A 399 5.39 -27.31 24.99
N ASN A 400 4.24 -27.76 24.48
CA ASN A 400 4.20 -28.70 23.35
C ASN A 400 4.84 -28.08 22.09
N ASP A 401 5.04 -28.89 21.05
CA ASP A 401 5.80 -28.51 19.86
C ASP A 401 5.28 -27.24 19.16
N ASP A 402 3.97 -26.99 19.19
CA ASP A 402 3.33 -25.78 18.65
C ASP A 402 3.22 -24.61 19.66
N GLY A 403 3.67 -24.81 20.91
CA GLY A 403 3.70 -23.83 21.98
C GLY A 403 2.33 -23.41 22.55
N SER A 404 1.25 -24.10 22.16
CA SER A 404 -0.13 -23.77 22.54
C SER A 404 -0.55 -24.29 23.93
N ALA A 405 0.09 -25.35 24.41
CA ALA A 405 -0.24 -26.05 25.65
C ALA A 405 1.01 -26.48 26.43
N CYS A 406 0.86 -26.75 27.73
CA CYS A 406 1.94 -27.24 28.59
C CYS A 406 1.78 -28.74 28.83
N VAL A 407 2.81 -29.52 28.54
CA VAL A 407 2.84 -30.99 28.68
C VAL A 407 3.89 -31.40 29.72
N ALA A 408 3.59 -32.44 30.50
CA ALA A 408 4.47 -32.91 31.56
C ALA A 408 5.67 -33.68 30.98
N GLN A 409 6.87 -33.51 31.54
CA GLN A 409 8.02 -34.34 31.19
C GLN A 409 7.79 -35.78 31.70
N VAL A 410 7.69 -36.75 30.80
CA VAL A 410 7.70 -38.17 31.17
C VAL A 410 9.15 -38.63 31.29
N ALA A 411 9.63 -38.83 32.51
CA ALA A 411 10.97 -39.33 32.77
C ALA A 411 11.10 -40.82 32.38
N TYR A 412 11.84 -41.11 31.31
CA TYR A 412 12.20 -42.48 30.91
C TYR A 412 13.40 -42.95 31.75
N PHE A 413 13.14 -43.71 32.83
CA PHE A 413 14.20 -44.38 33.57
C PHE A 413 14.63 -45.65 32.83
N GLY A 414 15.84 -45.62 32.25
CA GLY A 414 16.47 -46.78 31.63
C GLY A 414 16.77 -47.87 32.65
N ARG A 415 16.33 -49.10 32.36
CA ARG A 415 16.94 -50.33 32.89
C ARG A 415 17.56 -51.11 31.74
N THR A 416 18.87 -51.22 31.81
CA THR A 416 19.72 -52.11 31.03
C THR A 416 19.51 -53.55 31.51
N HIS A 417 19.20 -54.47 30.60
CA HIS A 417 19.58 -55.88 30.73
C HIS A 417 19.86 -56.49 29.35
N SER A 418 20.94 -57.27 29.31
CA SER A 418 21.62 -57.86 28.18
C SER A 418 20.85 -58.99 27.48
N SER A 419 21.05 -59.06 26.17
CA SER A 419 21.05 -60.23 25.26
C SER A 419 20.55 -61.59 25.79
N GLY A 420 19.55 -62.15 25.12
CA GLY A 420 19.21 -63.57 25.14
C GLY A 420 18.07 -63.89 24.16
N GLU A 421 18.34 -64.78 23.20
CA GLU A 421 17.45 -65.25 22.13
C GLU A 421 16.20 -65.99 22.65
N CYS A 422 15.09 -65.91 21.89
CA CYS A 422 14.37 -67.06 21.28
C CYS A 422 12.85 -66.81 21.08
N ASN A 423 12.44 -66.97 19.82
CA ASN A 423 11.23 -67.58 19.26
C ASN A 423 9.83 -67.40 19.89
N ALA A 424 8.96 -66.81 19.06
CA ALA A 424 7.62 -67.26 18.64
C ALA A 424 6.75 -68.03 19.64
N SER A 425 5.53 -67.53 19.91
CA SER A 425 4.29 -68.02 19.27
C SER A 425 2.98 -67.40 19.83
N HIS A 426 2.03 -67.25 18.91
CA HIS A 426 0.55 -67.25 19.03
C HIS A 426 -0.25 -66.13 19.73
N MET A 427 -0.98 -65.40 18.85
CA MET A 427 -2.43 -65.09 18.84
C MET A 427 -3.15 -64.81 20.17
N LEU A 428 -3.81 -63.64 20.27
CA LEU A 428 -5.29 -63.56 20.25
C LEU A 428 -5.81 -62.11 20.19
N THR A 429 -6.75 -61.90 19.28
CA THR A 429 -7.65 -60.76 19.07
C THR A 429 -8.61 -60.52 20.24
N LEU A 430 -8.98 -59.26 20.54
CA LEU A 430 -10.29 -58.86 21.13
C LEU A 430 -10.49 -57.33 20.90
N THR A 431 -11.31 -56.91 19.92
CA THR A 431 -12.73 -56.49 20.01
C THR A 431 -13.00 -55.08 20.55
N LEU A 432 -13.63 -54.27 19.69
CA LEU A 432 -14.30 -53.00 19.96
C LEU A 432 -15.61 -53.18 20.74
N LEU A 433 -15.93 -52.26 21.65
CA LEU A 433 -17.26 -52.07 22.23
C LEU A 433 -17.65 -50.57 22.17
N PRO A 434 -18.88 -50.23 21.73
CA PRO A 434 -19.39 -48.86 21.67
C PRO A 434 -20.14 -48.46 22.95
N VAL A 435 -20.22 -47.15 23.22
CA VAL A 435 -21.02 -46.57 24.31
C VAL A 435 -22.31 -45.97 23.75
N ILE A 436 -23.45 -46.35 24.32
CA ILE A 436 -24.79 -45.83 24.02
C ILE A 436 -25.41 -45.18 25.29
N SER A 437 -25.94 -43.97 25.08
CA SER A 437 -27.05 -43.24 25.72
C SER A 437 -27.16 -43.04 27.24
N THR A 438 -27.49 -41.79 27.62
CA THR A 438 -28.84 -41.48 28.15
C THR A 438 -29.15 -39.97 28.06
N HIS A 439 -30.34 -39.66 27.55
CA HIS A 439 -31.00 -38.36 27.56
C HIS A 439 -31.63 -38.07 28.92
N LEU A 440 -31.72 -36.79 29.30
CA LEU A 440 -32.76 -36.28 30.20
C LEU A 440 -33.48 -35.11 29.54
N GLN A 441 -34.81 -35.19 29.56
CA GLN A 441 -35.79 -34.30 28.96
C GLN A 441 -36.55 -33.62 30.12
N ILE A 442 -36.72 -32.31 30.12
CA ILE A 442 -37.77 -31.62 30.89
C ILE A 442 -38.35 -30.53 29.99
N GLY A 443 -39.67 -30.53 29.83
CA GLY A 443 -40.43 -29.59 29.02
C GLY A 443 -41.31 -28.63 29.83
N LEU A 444 -41.63 -27.52 29.17
CA LEU A 444 -42.82 -26.65 29.21
C LEU A 444 -43.47 -26.25 30.56
N LEU A 445 -43.42 -24.94 30.82
CA LEU A 445 -44.59 -24.06 30.92
C LEU A 445 -44.22 -22.65 30.42
#